data_AF-A0A920K6N4-F1
#
_entry.id   AF-A0A920K6N4-F1
#
_cell.length_a   1.000
_cell.length_b   1.000
_cell.length_c   1.000
_cell.angle_alpha   90.00
_cell.angle_beta   90.00
_cell.angle_gamma   90.00
#
_symmetry.space_group_name_H-M   'P 1'
#
loop_
_entity.id
_entity.type
_entity.pdbx_description
1 polymer ?
#
loop_
_entity_poly.entity_id
_entity_poly.type
_entity_poly.pdbx_seq_one_letter_code
_entity_poly.pdbx_strand_id
1 'polypeptide(L)' 'MKAMSDLKTPSDALAVFAMPKTQTSSQSDVVLALESIQDPGNLGTIIRLCDWFGIETLFVL' A
#
# COMPACT_ATOMS: atom_id res chain seq x y z
N MET A 1 4.27 -16.44 16.56
CA MET A 1 4.18 -15.93 15.17
C MET A 1 3.57 -16.92 14.18
N LYS A 2 3.79 -18.24 14.28
CA LYS A 2 3.25 -19.24 13.34
C LYS A 2 1.73 -19.21 13.09
N ALA A 3 0.92 -18.80 14.07
CA ALA A 3 -0.55 -18.71 13.93
C ALA A 3 -1.06 -17.29 13.60
N MET A 4 -0.18 -16.30 13.47
CA MET A 4 -0.53 -14.88 13.34
C MET A 4 0.13 -14.19 12.14
N SER A 5 0.94 -14.91 11.36
CA SER A 5 1.72 -14.36 10.25
C SER A 5 1.38 -15.10 8.97
N ASP A 6 1.14 -14.36 7.89
CA ASP A 6 0.90 -14.91 6.55
C ASP A 6 2.19 -15.24 5.78
N LEU A 7 3.36 -14.91 6.33
CA LEU A 7 4.66 -15.24 5.73
C LEU A 7 5.02 -16.72 5.90
N LYS A 8 5.59 -17.32 4.85
CA LYS A 8 6.14 -18.69 4.86
C LYS A 8 7.17 -18.92 5.97
N THR A 9 8.01 -17.90 6.20
CA THR A 9 8.96 -17.85 7.31
C THR A 9 8.61 -16.64 8.17
N PRO A 10 7.88 -16.82 9.28
CA PRO A 10 7.48 -15.72 10.14
C PRO A 10 8.68 -15.03 10.81
N SER A 11 8.62 -13.70 10.90
CA SER A 11 9.56 -12.90 11.71
C SER A 11 9.28 -13.08 13.20
N ASP A 12 10.28 -12.86 14.05
CA ASP A 12 10.12 -12.89 15.52
C ASP A 12 9.55 -11.58 16.10
N ALA A 13 9.43 -10.54 15.27
CA ALA A 13 8.86 -9.25 15.65
C ALA A 13 7.44 -9.06 15.07
N LEU A 14 6.56 -8.47 15.87
CA LEU A 14 5.21 -8.03 15.47
C LEU A 14 4.97 -6.64 16.05
N ALA A 15 4.45 -5.74 15.24
CA ALA A 15 4.06 -4.39 15.66
C ALA A 15 2.57 -4.17 15.40
N VAL A 16 1.93 -3.41 16.28
CA VAL A 16 0.51 -3.03 16.18
C VAL A 16 0.44 -1.52 16.03
N PHE A 17 -0.28 -1.06 15.01
CA PHE A 17 -0.44 0.35 14.69
C PHE A 17 -1.92 0.72 14.64
N ALA A 18 -2.23 1.99 14.91
CA ALA A 18 -3.56 2.52 14.65
C ALA A 18 -3.78 2.65 13.14
N MET A 19 -4.97 2.27 12.66
CA MET A 19 -5.32 2.47 11.26
C MET A 19 -5.48 3.98 10.99
N PRO A 20 -4.74 4.55 10.02
CA PRO A 20 -4.87 5.96 9.70
C PRO A 20 -6.27 6.27 9.16
N LYS A 21 -6.77 7.47 9.43
CA LYS A 21 -8.00 7.96 8.79
C LYS A 21 -7.67 8.34 7.35
N THR A 22 -8.47 7.86 6.40
CA THR A 22 -8.35 8.25 5.00
C THR A 22 -8.57 9.76 4.86
N GLN A 23 -7.61 10.44 4.24
CA GLN A 23 -7.72 11.85 3.86
C GLN A 23 -7.91 11.91 2.35
N THR A 24 -8.95 12.59 1.89
CA THR A 24 -9.29 12.72 0.47
C THR A 24 -8.67 13.96 -0.19
N SER A 25 -8.03 14.82 0.59
CA SER A 25 -7.45 16.08 0.11
C SER A 25 -5.95 15.93 -0.10
N SER A 26 -5.55 15.50 -1.29
CA SER A 26 -4.16 15.58 -1.75
C SER A 26 -4.06 16.63 -2.84
N GLN A 27 -3.42 17.76 -2.53
CA GLN A 27 -2.92 18.70 -3.55
C GLN A 27 -1.63 18.12 -4.14
N SER A 28 -1.74 16.98 -4.83
CA SER A 28 -0.61 16.40 -5.55
C SER A 28 -0.64 16.85 -7.01
N ASP A 29 0.51 17.30 -7.51
CA ASP A 29 0.66 17.72 -8.90
C ASP A 29 0.49 16.53 -9.87
N VAL A 30 0.82 15.32 -9.41
CA VAL A 30 0.72 14.07 -10.17
C VAL A 30 -0.07 13.05 -9.37
N VAL A 31 -1.07 12.46 -10.02
CA VAL A 31 -1.96 11.44 -9.45
C VAL A 31 -1.99 10.23 -10.37
N LEU A 32 -1.82 9.04 -9.79
CA LEU A 32 -2.01 7.77 -10.51
C LEU A 32 -3.39 7.20 -10.17
N ALA A 33 -4.27 7.09 -11.17
CA ALA A 33 -5.55 6.41 -11.03
C ALA A 33 -5.48 5.02 -11.69
N LEU A 34 -5.78 3.98 -10.93
CA LEU A 34 -5.80 2.59 -11.38
C LEU A 34 -7.25 2.12 -11.44
N GLU A 35 -7.66 1.63 -12.60
CA GLU A 35 -8.99 1.04 -12.78
C GLU A 35 -8.90 -0.49 -12.75
N SER A 36 -9.80 -1.14 -12.01
CA SER A 36 -9.98 -2.60 -12.05
C SER A 36 -8.74 -3.43 -11.67
N ILE A 37 -7.90 -2.97 -10.73
CA ILE A 37 -6.83 -3.79 -10.16
C ILE A 37 -7.43 -4.88 -9.24
N GLN A 38 -7.11 -6.14 -9.54
CA GLN A 38 -7.69 -7.30 -8.83
C GLN A 38 -6.70 -8.03 -7.91
N ASP A 39 -5.40 -7.95 -8.16
CA ASP A 39 -4.38 -8.65 -7.40
C ASP A 39 -3.64 -7.68 -6.44
N PRO A 40 -3.69 -7.92 -5.10
CA PRO A 40 -2.95 -7.11 -4.14
C PRO A 40 -1.42 -7.15 -4.34
N GLY A 41 -0.87 -8.21 -4.95
CA GLY A 41 0.55 -8.32 -5.29
C GLY A 41 0.99 -7.29 -6.34
N ASN A 42 0.15 -7.09 -7.36
CA ASN A 42 0.38 -6.07 -8.38
C ASN A 42 0.30 -4.66 -7.79
N LEU A 43 -0.71 -4.42 -6.95
CA LEU A 43 -0.87 -3.14 -6.26
C LEU A 43 0.38 -2.79 -5.42
N GLY A 44 0.93 -3.77 -4.68
CA GLY A 44 2.15 -3.56 -3.90
C GLY A 44 3.36 -3.17 -4.75
N THR A 45 3.50 -3.75 -5.95
CA THR A 45 4.57 -3.36 -6.89
C THR A 45 4.39 -1.94 -7.40
N ILE A 46 3.15 -1.55 -7.75
CA ILE A 46 2.84 -0.20 -8.22
C ILE A 46 3.08 0.85 -7.13
N ILE A 47 2.68 0.58 -5.88
CA ILE A 47 2.92 1.48 -4.75
C ILE A 47 4.42 1.76 -4.57
N ARG A 48 5.28 0.73 -4.67
CA ARG A 48 6.74 0.88 -4.56
C ARG A 48 7.34 1.71 -5.70
N LEU A 49 6.78 1.60 -6.91
CA LEU A 49 7.21 2.44 -8.03
C LEU A 49 6.76 3.89 -7.82
N CYS A 50 5.55 4.12 -7.31
CA CYS A 50 5.07 5.46 -6.99
C CYS A 50 6.01 6.15 -6.00
N ASP A 51 6.40 5.45 -4.93
CA ASP A 51 7.39 5.95 -3.95
C ASP A 51 8.74 6.30 -4.62
N TRP A 52 9.25 5.42 -5.51
CA TRP A 52 10.49 5.69 -6.26
C TRP A 52 10.41 6.94 -7.13
N PHE A 53 9.30 7.14 -7.82
CA PHE A 53 9.10 8.25 -8.76
C PHE A 53 8.55 9.53 -8.10
N GLY A 54 8.31 9.53 -6.79
CA GLY A 54 7.74 10.68 -6.07
C GLY A 54 6.26 10.94 -6.38
N ILE A 55 5.50 9.90 -6.73
CA ILE A 55 4.04 9.98 -6.89
C ILE A 55 3.39 9.76 -5.53
N GLU A 56 2.88 10.83 -4.94
CA GLU A 56 2.34 10.81 -3.57
C GLU A 56 0.88 10.36 -3.49
N THR A 57 0.14 10.43 -4.59
CA THR A 57 -1.29 10.11 -4.62
C THR A 57 -1.61 9.00 -5.61
N LEU A 58 -2.26 7.95 -5.11
CA LEU A 58 -2.77 6.83 -5.88
C LEU A 58 -4.25 6.59 -5.54
N PHE A 59 -5.10 6.53 -6.56
CA PHE A 59 -6.49 6.11 -6.43
C PHE A 59 -6.70 4.75 -7.10
N VAL A 60 -7.45 3.88 -6.44
CA VAL A 60 -7.96 2.64 -7.03
C VAL A 60 -9.47 2.82 -7.25
N LEU A 61 -9.90 2.72 -8.50
CA LEU A 61 -11.26 2.95 -8.97
C LEU A 61 -11.96 1.62 -9.34
#